data_AF-A0A919VSP3-F1
#
_entry.id   AF-A0A919VSP3-F1
#
_cell.length_a   1.000
_cell.length_b   1.000
_cell.length_c   1.000
_cell.angle_alpha   90.00
_cell.angle_beta   90.00
_cell.angle_gamma   90.00
#
_symmetry.space_group_name_H-M   'P 1'
#
loop_
_entity.id
_entity.type
_entity.pdbx_description
1 polymer ?
#
loop_
_entity_poly.entity_id
_entity_poly.type
_entity_poly.pdbx_seq_one_letter_code
_entity_poly.pdbx_strand_id
1 'polypeptide(L)' 'MTANQKDKRGTAAAMHETAEALERSEAILHESAEQSPDPETRRRLHRLGDEVTRQAMDIDKRADLLPRPDSQDR' A
#
# COMPACT_ATOMS: atom_id res chain seq x y z
N MET A 1 -16.15 24.37 6.59
CA MET A 1 -15.60 23.08 6.11
C MET A 1 -16.77 22.17 5.72
N THR A 2 -16.92 21.84 4.44
CA THR A 2 -18.01 20.97 3.95
C THR A 2 -17.69 19.50 4.22
N ALA A 3 -18.69 18.68 4.55
CA ALA A 3 -18.56 17.23 4.84
C ALA A 3 -17.67 16.48 3.82
N ASN A 4 -17.81 16.84 2.54
CA ASN A 4 -17.08 16.25 1.41
C ASN A 4 -15.53 16.40 1.47
N GLN A 5 -14.99 17.36 2.21
CA GLN A 5 -13.53 17.50 2.42
C GLN A 5 -13.03 16.64 3.58
N LYS A 6 -13.88 16.34 4.57
CA LYS A 6 -13.53 15.50 5.72
C LYS A 6 -13.45 14.02 5.30
N ASP A 7 -14.37 13.60 4.41
CA ASP A 7 -14.42 12.25 3.88
C ASP A 7 -13.17 11.92 3.04
N LYS A 8 -12.74 12.85 2.18
CA LYS A 8 -11.53 12.68 1.35
C LYS A 8 -10.24 12.54 2.17
N ARG A 9 -10.14 13.26 3.30
CA ARG A 9 -8.99 13.11 4.23
C ARG A 9 -8.99 11.74 4.90
N GLY A 10 -10.16 11.25 5.32
CA GLY A 10 -10.31 9.91 5.89
C GLY A 10 -9.95 8.82 4.88
N THR A 11 -10.35 8.99 3.61
CA THR A 11 -10.01 8.06 2.54
C THR A 11 -8.50 8.02 2.26
N ALA A 12 -7.84 9.18 2.15
CA ALA A 12 -6.38 9.22 1.94
C ALA A 12 -5.62 8.56 3.09
N ALA A 13 -5.98 8.86 4.35
CA ALA A 13 -5.38 8.24 5.51
C ALA A 13 -5.56 6.70 5.50
N ALA A 14 -6.78 6.22 5.26
CA ALA A 14 -7.04 4.78 5.18
C ALA A 14 -6.28 4.09 4.05
N MET A 15 -6.05 4.78 2.92
CA MET A 15 -5.25 4.27 1.81
C MET A 15 -3.77 4.17 2.18
N HIS A 16 -3.19 5.17 2.86
CA HIS A 16 -1.82 5.08 3.38
C HIS A 16 -1.68 3.93 4.39
N GLU A 17 -2.62 3.79 5.33
CA GLU A 17 -2.62 2.66 6.29
C GLU A 17 -2.72 1.30 5.59
N THR A 18 -3.48 1.23 4.50
CA THR A 18 -3.57 0.02 3.66
C THR A 18 -2.25 -0.27 2.96
N ALA A 19 -1.59 0.75 2.41
CA ALA A 19 -0.28 0.59 1.78
C ALA A 19 0.76 0.07 2.80
N GLU A 20 0.82 0.65 4.00
CA GLU A 20 1.70 0.17 5.09
C GLU A 20 1.38 -1.27 5.53
N ALA A 21 0.09 -1.66 5.54
CA ALA A 21 -0.31 -3.04 5.83
C ALA A 21 0.15 -4.03 4.74
N LEU A 22 0.12 -3.61 3.48
CA LEU A 22 0.62 -4.41 2.36
C LEU A 22 2.15 -4.53 2.40
N GLU A 23 2.88 -3.48 2.75
CA GLU A 23 4.34 -3.54 2.94
C GLU A 23 4.74 -4.54 4.03
N ARG A 24 4.02 -4.55 5.17
CA ARG A 24 4.23 -5.59 6.21
C ARG A 24 3.95 -7.00 5.69
N SER A 25 2.95 -7.14 4.81
CA SER A 25 2.60 -8.43 4.22
C SER A 25 3.68 -8.91 3.23
N GLU A 26 4.29 -8.01 2.45
CA GLU A 26 5.43 -8.33 1.59
C GLU A 26 6.62 -8.82 2.41
N ALA A 27 6.97 -8.13 3.49
CA ALA A 27 8.07 -8.57 4.36
C ALA A 27 7.88 -10.01 4.87
N ILE A 28 6.65 -10.37 5.27
CA ILE A 28 6.30 -11.73 5.69
C ILE A 28 6.42 -12.74 4.54
N LEU A 29 6.01 -12.36 3.32
CA LEU A 29 6.11 -13.21 2.14
C LEU A 29 7.57 -13.49 1.77
N HIS A 30 8.43 -12.48 1.81
CA HIS A 30 9.86 -12.63 1.57
C HIS A 30 10.54 -13.47 2.66
N GLU A 31 10.23 -13.25 3.93
CA GLU A 31 10.73 -14.11 5.00
C GLU A 31 10.30 -15.57 4.81
N SER A 32 9.02 -15.79 4.47
CA SER A 32 8.48 -17.12 4.18
C SER A 32 9.14 -17.77 2.97
N ALA A 33 9.50 -16.97 1.94
CA ALA A 33 10.22 -17.45 0.76
C ALA A 33 11.61 -17.99 1.16
N GLU A 34 12.35 -17.24 1.97
CA GLU A 34 13.69 -17.62 2.42
C GLU A 34 13.69 -18.86 3.32
N GLN A 35 12.61 -19.07 4.09
CA GLN A 35 12.43 -20.26 4.90
C GLN A 35 11.97 -21.49 4.10
N SER A 36 11.50 -21.31 2.86
CA SER A 36 10.98 -22.41 2.06
C SER A 36 12.11 -23.29 1.51
N PRO A 37 12.11 -24.61 1.76
CA PRO A 37 13.10 -25.52 1.18
C PRO A 37 12.83 -25.81 -0.31
N ASP A 38 11.59 -25.61 -0.77
CA ASP A 38 11.19 -25.83 -2.15
C ASP A 38 11.51 -24.61 -3.04
N PRO A 39 12.38 -24.75 -4.06
CA PRO A 39 12.80 -23.64 -4.90
C PRO A 39 11.64 -22.99 -5.69
N GLU A 40 10.62 -23.76 -6.04
CA GLU A 40 9.46 -23.23 -6.77
C GLU A 40 8.59 -22.37 -5.84
N THR A 41 8.30 -22.86 -4.64
CA THR A 41 7.58 -22.12 -3.60
C THR A 41 8.31 -20.84 -3.22
N ARG A 42 9.64 -20.89 -3.05
CA ARG A 42 10.45 -19.68 -2.83
C ARG A 42 10.26 -18.64 -3.92
N ARG A 43 10.35 -19.04 -5.20
CA ARG A 43 10.15 -18.13 -6.33
C ARG A 43 8.73 -17.56 -6.39
N ARG A 44 7.72 -18.39 -6.09
CA ARG A 44 6.31 -17.96 -6.06
C ARG A 44 6.06 -16.92 -4.97
N LEU A 45 6.62 -17.13 -3.78
CA LEU A 45 6.48 -16.21 -2.65
C LEU A 45 7.19 -14.88 -2.91
N HIS A 46 8.40 -14.90 -3.47
CA HIS A 46 9.09 -13.68 -3.91
C HIS A 46 8.29 -12.91 -4.95
N ARG A 47 7.80 -13.58 -5.99
CA ARG A 47 6.95 -12.92 -7.00
C ARG A 47 5.69 -12.32 -6.38
N LEU A 48 5.06 -13.01 -5.44
CA LEU A 48 3.88 -12.51 -4.75
C LEU A 48 4.21 -11.28 -3.89
N GLY A 49 5.34 -11.28 -3.18
CA GLY A 49 5.85 -10.12 -2.47
C GLY A 49 6.03 -8.91 -3.39
N ASP A 50 6.70 -9.09 -4.53
CA ASP A 50 6.90 -8.05 -5.54
C ASP A 50 5.57 -7.50 -6.12
N GLU A 51 4.54 -8.34 -6.24
CA GLU A 51 3.20 -7.92 -6.66
C GLU A 51 2.50 -7.10 -5.58
N VAL A 52 2.62 -7.51 -4.31
CA VAL A 52 2.08 -6.79 -3.15
C VAL A 52 2.73 -5.41 -3.02
N THR A 53 4.06 -5.28 -3.16
CA THR A 53 4.76 -3.97 -3.16
C THR A 53 4.23 -3.05 -4.26
N ARG A 54 4.04 -3.57 -5.47
CA ARG A 54 3.51 -2.76 -6.58
C ARG A 54 2.11 -2.24 -6.27
N GLN A 55 1.24 -3.07 -5.70
CA GLN A 55 -0.10 -2.65 -5.28
C GLN A 55 -0.05 -1.62 -4.16
N ALA A 56 0.81 -1.80 -3.15
CA ALA A 56 1.00 -0.83 -2.07
C ALA A 56 1.41 0.54 -2.62
N MET A 57 2.41 0.57 -3.50
CA MET A 57 2.87 1.81 -4.17
C MET A 57 1.77 2.49 -4.99
N ASP A 58 0.95 1.71 -5.70
CA ASP A 58 -0.15 2.27 -6.50
C ASP A 58 -1.26 2.84 -5.62
N ILE A 59 -1.56 2.21 -4.49
CA ILE A 59 -2.51 2.72 -3.49
C ILE A 59 -1.98 4.00 -2.87
N ASP A 60 -0.71 4.02 -2.47
CA ASP A 60 -0.06 5.17 -1.85
C ASP A 60 -0.04 6.38 -2.78
N LYS A 61 0.38 6.19 -4.05
CA LYS A 61 0.31 7.22 -5.09
C LYS A 61 -1.10 7.75 -5.29
N ARG A 62 -2.11 6.87 -5.28
CA ARG A 62 -3.51 7.30 -5.41
C ARG A 62 -3.98 8.08 -4.18
N ALA A 63 -3.47 7.76 -2.99
CA ALA A 63 -3.74 8.51 -1.78
C ALA A 63 -3.16 9.93 -1.86
N ASP A 64 -1.95 10.07 -2.39
CA ASP A 64 -1.30 11.38 -2.60
C ASP A 64 -2.03 12.27 -3.62
N LEU A 65 -2.70 11.67 -4.61
CA LEU A 65 -3.51 12.39 -5.59
C LEU A 65 -4.85 12.87 -5.02
N LEU A 66 -5.26 12.41 -3.83
CA LEU A 66 -6.42 12.96 -3.15
C LEU A 66 -6.06 14.36 -2.62
N PRO A 67 -6.84 15.40 -2.96
CA PRO A 67 -6.47 16.77 -2.66
C PRO A 67 -6.27 16.98 -1.16
N ARG A 68 -5.04 17.39 -0.79
CA ARG A 68 -4.76 17.96 0.53
C ARG A 68 -5.45 19.33 0.62
N PRO A 69 -6.04 19.66 1.77
CA PRO A 69 -6.99 20.75 1.93
C PRO A 69 -6.43 22.16 1.73
N ASP A 70 -5.11 22.35 1.67
CA ASP A 70 -4.51 23.70 1.66
C ASP A 70 -4.28 24.25 0.24
N SER A 71 -4.74 23.55 -0.81
CA SER A 71 -4.51 23.94 -2.21
C SER A 71 -5.74 24.55 -2.91
N GLN A 72 -6.80 24.89 -2.17
CA GLN A 72 -7.97 25.60 -2.70
C GLN A 72 -8.22 26.92 -1.94
N ASP A 73 -7.24 27.82 -1.93
CA ASP A 73 -7.49 29.25 -1.65
C ASP A 73 -6.26 30.09 -2.04
N ARG A 74 -6.14 30.46 -3.32
CA ARG A 74 -5.50 31.68 -3.81
C ARG A 74 -6.10 32.12 -5.13
#